data_AF-A0A8T4U003-F1
#
_entry.id   AF-A0A8T4U003-F1
#
_cell.length_a   1.000
_cell.length_b   1.000
_cell.length_c   1.000
_cell.angle_alpha   90.00
_cell.angle_beta   90.00
_cell.angle_gamma   90.00
#
_symmetry.space_group_name_H-M   'P 1'
#
loop_
_entity.id
_entity.type
_entity.pdbx_description
1 polymer ?
#
loop_
_entity_poly.entity_id
_entity_poly.type
_entity_poly.pdbx_seq_one_letter_code
_entity_poly.pdbx_strand_id
1 'polypeptide(L)'
;MLIKNKKKGQAAMEFLMTYGWAILVVLGLVCSAHQIFSEGGMQIQINNGLGNDIAVKEVSFTSDTGAIGCKYTATSTGDTVPAGVSKTFKMAASGNCSKAKLNVYKGARIKGSLNIRYLDMQTQFEHNQPGSLLTDVEEGSLPAETAAASAAPEDTTGGTPPADTSGESAPSEEPVAP
;
A
#
# COMPACT_ATOMS: atom_id res chain seq x y z
N MET A 1 19.60 64.61 -19.15
CA MET A 1 20.15 63.23 -19.09
C MET A 1 19.05 62.33 -18.55
N LEU A 2 18.37 61.56 -19.41
CA LEU A 2 17.17 60.78 -19.08
C LEU A 2 17.52 59.29 -18.98
N ILE A 3 17.41 58.71 -17.78
CA ILE A 3 17.66 57.30 -17.51
C ILE A 3 16.41 56.50 -17.90
N LYS A 4 16.48 55.69 -18.96
CA LYS A 4 15.43 54.75 -19.37
C LYS A 4 15.60 53.41 -18.65
N ASN A 5 14.78 53.15 -17.63
CA ASN A 5 14.65 51.83 -17.01
C ASN A 5 13.94 50.86 -17.97
N LYS A 6 14.68 49.87 -18.50
CA LYS A 6 14.12 48.79 -19.33
C LYS A 6 13.34 47.80 -18.47
N LYS A 7 12.07 47.58 -18.82
CA LYS A 7 11.17 46.56 -18.25
C LYS A 7 11.76 45.16 -18.47
N LYS A 8 12.22 44.49 -17.40
CA LYS A 8 12.83 43.14 -17.44
C LYS A 8 11.92 42.00 -16.97
N GLY A 9 10.62 42.25 -16.73
CA GLY A 9 9.73 41.27 -16.11
C GLY A 9 8.92 40.38 -17.06
N GLN A 10 8.84 40.69 -18.36
CA GLN A 10 7.78 40.11 -19.21
C GLN A 10 8.11 38.71 -19.78
N ALA A 11 9.38 38.30 -19.79
CA ALA A 11 9.78 36.97 -20.26
C ALA A 11 9.52 35.86 -19.22
N ALA A 12 9.47 36.20 -17.92
CA ALA A 12 9.37 35.19 -16.87
C ALA A 12 7.98 34.52 -16.77
N MET A 13 6.91 35.20 -17.20
CA MET A 13 5.55 34.64 -17.15
C MET A 13 5.27 33.61 -18.25
N GLU A 14 5.94 33.69 -19.41
CA GLU A 14 5.74 32.71 -20.49
C GLU A 14 6.33 31.34 -20.16
N PHE A 15 7.49 31.30 -19.48
CA PHE A 15 8.12 30.04 -19.07
C PHE A 15 7.28 29.26 -18.04
N LEU A 16 6.59 29.96 -17.14
CA LEU A 16 5.74 29.31 -16.13
C LEU A 16 4.46 28.71 -16.73
N MET A 17 3.86 29.31 -17.77
CA MET A 17 2.68 28.73 -18.44
C MET A 17 3.02 27.58 -19.40
N THR A 18 4.17 27.64 -20.09
CA THR A 18 4.57 26.60 -21.05
C THR A 18 5.26 25.41 -20.41
N TYR A 19 5.90 25.57 -19.25
CA TYR A 19 6.58 24.49 -18.52
C TYR A 19 5.98 24.19 -17.15
N GLY A 20 4.93 24.91 -16.72
CA GLY A 20 4.25 24.65 -15.45
C GLY A 20 3.67 23.24 -15.35
N TRP A 21 3.19 22.68 -16.48
CA TRP A 21 2.77 21.28 -16.56
C TRP A 21 3.96 20.31 -16.51
N ALA A 22 5.12 20.69 -17.07
CA ALA A 22 6.32 19.86 -17.03
C ALA A 22 6.88 19.69 -15.61
N ILE A 23 6.60 20.63 -14.71
CA ILE A 23 6.95 20.54 -13.27
C ILE A 23 5.99 19.60 -12.52
N LEU A 24 4.73 19.48 -12.96
CA LEU A 24 3.71 18.67 -12.29
C LEU A 24 3.76 17.17 -12.66
N VAL A 25 4.49 16.79 -13.71
CA VAL A 25 4.51 15.41 -14.24
C VAL A 25 5.68 14.56 -13.70
N VAL A 26 6.46 15.05 -12.73
CA VAL A 26 7.45 14.21 -12.03
C VAL A 26 6.80 13.48 -10.85
N LEU A 27 5.69 12.78 -11.11
CA LEU A 27 5.17 11.78 -10.19
C LEU A 27 5.72 10.43 -10.67
N GLY A 28 6.84 10.00 -10.09
CA GLY A 28 7.39 8.68 -10.36
C GLY A 28 6.62 7.58 -9.63
N LEU A 29 7.25 6.42 -9.50
CA LEU A 29 6.80 5.39 -8.57
C LEU A 29 7.22 5.77 -7.15
N VAL A 30 6.25 5.89 -6.24
CA VAL A 30 6.50 6.36 -4.87
C VAL A 30 5.97 5.35 -3.85
N CYS A 31 6.79 5.06 -2.85
CA CYS A 31 6.34 4.36 -1.63
C CYS A 31 5.70 5.39 -0.70
N SER A 32 4.39 5.27 -0.48
CA SER A 32 3.62 6.26 0.31
C SER A 32 3.40 5.81 1.77
N ALA A 33 3.22 4.51 1.99
CA ALA A 33 3.06 3.93 3.31
C ALA A 33 3.79 2.60 3.42
N HIS A 34 4.32 2.31 4.59
CA HIS A 34 5.04 1.07 4.87
C HIS A 34 4.92 0.72 6.35
N GLN A 35 4.79 -0.56 6.66
CA GLN A 35 4.69 -1.06 8.03
C GLN A 35 5.40 -2.40 8.15
N ILE A 36 6.15 -2.57 9.24
CA ILE A 36 6.81 -3.84 9.61
C ILE A 36 6.21 -4.32 10.91
N PHE A 37 5.83 -5.59 10.94
CA PHE A 37 5.18 -6.22 12.08
C PHE A 37 6.17 -7.03 12.93
N SER A 38 6.06 -6.91 14.25
CA SER A 38 6.89 -7.66 15.20
C SER A 38 6.69 -9.17 15.14
N GLU A 39 5.52 -9.63 14.67
CA GLU A 39 5.26 -11.05 14.42
C GLU A 39 5.76 -11.53 13.06
N GLY A 40 6.48 -10.66 12.34
CA GLY A 40 6.95 -10.89 10.99
C GLY A 40 5.94 -10.43 9.96
N GLY A 41 6.46 -10.25 8.75
CA GLY A 41 5.73 -9.68 7.64
C GLY A 41 5.89 -8.17 7.52
N MET A 42 5.74 -7.70 6.29
CA MET A 42 5.84 -6.29 5.93
C MET A 42 4.72 -5.97 4.96
N GLN A 43 4.19 -4.75 5.01
CA GLN A 43 3.36 -4.22 3.95
C GLN A 43 3.90 -2.90 3.43
N ILE A 44 3.75 -2.69 2.14
CA ILE A 44 4.19 -1.47 1.46
C ILE A 44 3.12 -1.04 0.47
N GLN A 45 2.77 0.24 0.49
CA GLN A 45 1.85 0.85 -0.45
C GLN A 45 2.64 1.61 -1.51
N ILE A 46 2.51 1.15 -2.74
CA ILE A 46 3.13 1.75 -3.91
C ILE A 46 2.07 2.56 -4.65
N ASN A 47 2.35 3.84 -4.87
CA ASN A 47 1.58 4.70 -5.76
C ASN A 47 2.28 4.77 -7.12
N ASN A 48 1.51 4.51 -8.18
CA ASN A 48 2.01 4.60 -9.54
C ASN A 48 1.70 5.96 -10.16
N GLY A 49 2.69 6.86 -10.20
CA GLY A 49 2.58 8.15 -10.88
C GLY A 49 3.01 8.17 -12.35
N LEU A 50 3.54 7.05 -12.90
CA LEU A 50 4.27 7.01 -14.18
C LEU A 50 3.40 7.24 -15.43
N GLY A 51 2.10 7.48 -15.27
CA GLY A 51 1.16 7.70 -16.38
C GLY A 51 0.72 6.45 -17.13
N ASN A 52 1.35 5.30 -16.87
CA ASN A 52 1.05 4.01 -17.47
C ASN A 52 0.89 2.92 -16.42
N ASP A 53 0.18 1.85 -16.76
CA ASP A 53 0.06 0.68 -15.90
C ASP A 53 1.41 -0.04 -15.76
N ILE A 54 1.74 -0.43 -14.53
CA ILE A 54 2.96 -1.18 -14.23
C ILE A 54 2.59 -2.53 -13.64
N ALA A 55 3.36 -3.56 -13.98
CA ALA A 55 3.30 -4.84 -13.29
C ALA A 55 4.51 -4.95 -12.36
N VAL A 56 4.27 -4.91 -11.04
CA VAL A 56 5.34 -5.14 -10.06
C VAL A 56 5.77 -6.61 -10.18
N LYS A 57 7.08 -6.85 -10.28
CA LYS A 57 7.67 -8.19 -10.42
C LYS A 57 8.26 -8.66 -9.09
N GLU A 58 8.97 -7.75 -8.44
CA GLU A 58 9.62 -8.04 -7.17
C GLU A 58 9.67 -6.78 -6.32
N VAL A 59 9.37 -6.93 -5.04
CA VAL A 59 9.74 -5.94 -4.02
C VAL A 59 10.65 -6.65 -3.04
N SER A 60 11.84 -6.14 -2.82
CA SER A 60 12.76 -6.69 -1.82
C SER A 60 13.22 -5.59 -0.87
N PHE A 61 13.17 -5.89 0.41
CA PHE A 61 13.67 -5.04 1.47
C PHE A 61 14.71 -5.82 2.27
N THR A 62 15.88 -5.22 2.43
CA THR A 62 16.95 -5.78 3.25
C THR A 62 17.44 -4.70 4.21
N SER A 63 17.40 -4.99 5.51
CA SER A 63 17.95 -4.07 6.52
C SER A 63 19.46 -3.95 6.36
N ASP A 64 20.03 -2.77 6.65
CA ASP A 64 21.47 -2.52 6.59
C ASP A 64 22.25 -3.42 7.57
N THR A 65 21.60 -3.80 8.67
CA THR A 65 22.12 -4.73 9.68
C THR A 65 22.07 -6.20 9.26
N GLY A 66 21.42 -6.53 8.13
CA GLY A 66 21.15 -7.90 7.71
C GLY A 66 20.14 -8.68 8.58
N ALA A 67 19.59 -8.06 9.62
CA ALA A 67 18.64 -8.66 10.55
C ALA A 67 17.27 -8.99 9.93
N ILE A 68 16.86 -8.28 8.86
CA ILE A 68 15.60 -8.50 8.15
C ILE A 68 15.84 -8.55 6.65
N GLY A 69 15.19 -9.52 5.98
CA GLY A 69 15.13 -9.63 4.53
C GLY A 69 13.73 -10.05 4.08
N CYS A 70 12.90 -9.08 3.71
CA CYS A 70 11.56 -9.34 3.18
C CYS A 70 11.57 -9.32 1.67
N LYS A 71 10.96 -10.33 1.04
CA LYS A 71 10.85 -10.43 -0.41
C LYS A 71 9.42 -10.76 -0.80
N TYR A 72 8.86 -9.91 -1.65
CA TYR A 72 7.64 -10.14 -2.40
C TYR A 72 8.03 -10.54 -3.83
N THR A 73 7.46 -11.62 -4.34
CA THR A 73 7.60 -11.99 -5.75
C THR A 73 6.21 -12.12 -6.34
N ALA A 74 6.00 -11.39 -7.41
CA ALA A 74 4.71 -11.27 -8.04
C ALA A 74 4.20 -12.61 -8.55
N THR A 75 2.90 -12.84 -8.36
CA THR A 75 2.17 -13.93 -9.02
C THR A 75 1.32 -13.28 -10.11
N SER A 76 1.50 -13.75 -11.34
CA SER A 76 1.25 -13.07 -12.63
C SER A 76 -0.10 -12.37 -12.85
N THR A 77 -1.10 -12.53 -12.01
CA THR A 77 -2.44 -11.93 -12.16
C THR A 77 -2.76 -10.85 -11.13
N GLY A 78 -1.97 -10.71 -10.06
CA GLY A 78 -2.30 -9.86 -8.91
C GLY A 78 -1.56 -8.54 -8.83
N ASP A 79 -0.54 -8.29 -9.67
CA ASP A 79 0.50 -7.30 -9.35
C ASP A 79 0.56 -6.07 -10.26
N THR A 80 -0.45 -5.91 -11.12
CA THR A 80 -0.62 -4.68 -11.86
C THR A 80 -1.10 -3.57 -10.93
N VAL A 81 -0.42 -2.42 -11.01
CA VAL A 81 -0.78 -1.15 -10.38
C VAL A 81 -1.12 -0.18 -11.50
N PRO A 82 -2.42 0.11 -11.73
CA PRO A 82 -2.81 1.04 -12.78
C PRO A 82 -2.25 2.45 -12.56
N ALA A 83 -2.17 3.23 -13.64
CA ALA A 83 -1.73 4.62 -13.56
C ALA A 83 -2.61 5.44 -12.58
N GLY A 84 -1.96 6.20 -11.70
CA GLY A 84 -2.62 7.04 -10.68
C GLY A 84 -3.18 6.27 -9.47
N VAL A 85 -3.02 4.94 -9.42
CA VAL A 85 -3.57 4.10 -8.34
C VAL A 85 -2.48 3.71 -7.34
N SER A 86 -2.88 3.62 -6.06
CA SER A 86 -2.06 3.03 -5.00
C SER A 86 -2.45 1.58 -4.75
N LYS A 87 -1.46 0.70 -4.60
CA LYS A 87 -1.67 -0.71 -4.25
C LYS A 87 -0.78 -1.13 -3.09
N THR A 88 -1.35 -1.86 -2.15
CA THR A 88 -0.62 -2.40 -1.00
C THR A 88 -0.15 -3.81 -1.31
N PHE A 89 1.16 -4.01 -1.23
CA PHE A 89 1.82 -5.30 -1.34
C PHE A 89 2.13 -5.82 0.06
N LYS A 90 1.58 -7.00 0.37
CA LYS A 90 1.78 -7.66 1.66
C LYS A 90 2.82 -8.79 1.49
N MET A 91 3.92 -8.69 2.19
CA MET A 91 4.99 -9.68 2.25
C MET A 91 4.77 -10.59 3.45
N ALA A 92 4.23 -11.79 3.22
CA ALA A 92 3.97 -12.75 4.28
C ALA A 92 5.20 -13.01 5.19
N ALA A 93 4.93 -13.34 6.46
CA ALA A 93 5.94 -13.64 7.49
C ALA A 93 6.66 -14.98 7.22
N SER A 94 7.43 -15.04 6.13
CA SER A 94 8.11 -16.22 5.63
C SER A 94 9.60 -15.94 5.40
N GLY A 95 10.43 -16.98 5.45
CA GLY A 95 11.88 -16.85 5.28
C GLY A 95 12.50 -15.81 6.23
N ASN A 96 13.30 -14.89 5.67
CA ASN A 96 13.97 -13.81 6.41
C ASN A 96 13.04 -12.64 6.79
N CYS A 97 11.73 -12.74 6.50
CA CYS A 97 10.68 -11.82 6.93
C CYS A 97 9.83 -12.38 8.09
N SER A 98 10.14 -13.58 8.59
CA SER A 98 9.41 -14.24 9.67
C SER A 98 9.90 -13.82 11.06
N LYS A 99 9.04 -13.88 12.09
CA LYS A 99 9.40 -13.63 13.50
C LYS A 99 10.64 -14.41 13.95
N ALA A 100 10.76 -15.67 13.53
CA ALA A 100 11.89 -16.54 13.91
C ALA A 100 13.24 -16.03 13.39
N LYS A 101 13.24 -15.18 12.36
CA LYS A 101 14.42 -14.55 11.77
C LYS A 101 14.50 -13.06 12.05
N LEU A 102 13.38 -12.41 12.35
CA LEU A 102 13.32 -11.05 12.88
C LEU A 102 13.89 -11.05 14.30
N ASN A 103 15.18 -10.76 14.44
CA ASN A 103 15.78 -10.47 15.75
C ASN A 103 15.54 -9.00 16.15
N VAL A 104 14.28 -8.56 16.03
CA VAL A 104 13.90 -7.16 16.20
C VAL A 104 12.66 -7.05 17.06
N TYR A 105 12.72 -6.20 18.07
CA TYR A 105 11.65 -5.95 19.03
C TYR A 105 10.75 -4.80 18.56
N LYS A 106 9.55 -4.70 19.14
CA LYS A 106 8.67 -3.54 18.97
C LYS A 106 9.41 -2.23 19.21
N GLY A 107 9.16 -1.23 18.36
CA GLY A 107 9.74 0.11 18.49
C GLY A 107 11.21 0.20 18.07
N ALA A 108 11.80 -0.89 17.59
CA ALA A 108 13.11 -0.82 16.96
C ALA A 108 13.02 -0.04 15.65
N ARG A 109 14.04 0.79 15.40
CA ARG A 109 14.23 1.51 14.14
C ARG A 109 15.08 0.71 13.20
N ILE A 110 14.57 0.50 12.00
CA ILE A 110 15.25 -0.27 10.97
C ILE A 110 15.44 0.61 9.77
N LYS A 111 16.70 0.73 9.37
CA LYS A 111 17.09 1.28 8.08
C LYS A 111 17.44 0.12 7.15
N GLY A 112 17.02 0.24 5.91
CA GLY A 112 17.36 -0.73 4.89
C GLY A 112 17.31 -0.17 3.48
N SER A 113 17.73 -1.04 2.57
CA SER A 113 17.60 -0.85 1.13
C SER A 113 16.31 -1.50 0.65
N LEU A 114 15.52 -0.75 -0.10
CA LEU A 114 14.32 -1.20 -0.78
C LEU A 114 14.63 -1.27 -2.28
N ASN A 115 14.27 -2.36 -2.93
CA ASN A 115 14.43 -2.53 -4.36
C ASN A 115 13.11 -2.98 -4.97
N ILE A 116 12.62 -2.19 -5.92
CA ILE A 116 11.36 -2.47 -6.63
C ILE A 116 11.70 -2.73 -8.09
N ARG A 117 11.38 -3.94 -8.55
CA ARG A 117 11.42 -4.29 -9.97
C ARG A 117 10.01 -4.30 -10.52
N TYR A 118 9.80 -3.57 -11.60
CA TYR A 118 8.51 -3.51 -12.28
C TYR A 118 8.70 -3.55 -13.79
N LEU A 119 7.67 -4.03 -14.48
CA LEU A 119 7.55 -4.02 -15.93
C LEU A 119 6.58 -2.90 -16.30
N ASP A 120 7.00 -1.99 -17.16
CA ASP A 120 6.08 -1.03 -17.79
C ASP A 120 5.22 -1.78 -18.82
N MET A 121 3.90 -1.74 -18.66
CA MET A 121 3.00 -2.48 -19.54
C MET A 121 2.86 -1.86 -20.93
N GLN A 122 3.21 -0.59 -21.12
CA GLN A 122 3.20 0.03 -22.44
C GLN A 122 4.48 -0.29 -23.22
N THR A 123 5.64 -0.12 -22.58
CA THR A 123 6.93 -0.26 -23.25
C THR A 123 7.51 -1.67 -23.16
N GLN A 124 6.98 -2.51 -22.27
CA GLN A 124 7.47 -3.86 -21.96
C GLN A 124 8.93 -3.88 -21.47
N PHE A 125 9.45 -2.73 -20.99
CA PHE A 125 10.77 -2.68 -20.37
C PHE A 125 10.67 -2.91 -18.87
N GLU A 126 11.64 -3.68 -18.37
CA GLU A 126 11.82 -3.87 -16.94
C GLU A 126 12.68 -2.75 -16.37
N HIS A 127 12.19 -2.18 -15.29
CA HIS A 127 12.86 -1.15 -14.53
C HIS A 127 13.22 -1.67 -13.15
N ASN A 128 14.38 -1.22 -12.67
CA ASN A 128 14.85 -1.47 -11.32
C ASN A 128 14.99 -0.14 -10.60
N GLN A 129 14.17 0.07 -9.58
CA GLN A 129 14.15 1.29 -8.78
C GLN A 129 14.68 1.00 -7.38
N PRO A 130 15.93 1.38 -7.08
CA PRO A 130 16.47 1.33 -5.73
C PRO A 130 15.90 2.47 -4.89
N GLY A 131 15.76 2.22 -3.60
CA GLY A 131 15.36 3.18 -2.59
C GLY A 131 15.94 2.80 -1.23
N SER A 132 15.79 3.69 -0.25
CA SER A 132 16.08 3.41 1.15
C SER A 132 14.83 3.65 1.96
N LEU A 133 14.61 2.78 2.94
CA LEU A 133 13.47 2.86 3.84
C LEU A 133 13.98 2.93 5.27
N LEU A 134 13.38 3.84 6.04
CA LEU A 134 13.52 3.92 7.48
C LEU A 134 12.15 3.71 8.10
N THR A 135 12.04 2.78 9.03
CA THR A 135 10.76 2.45 9.67
C THR A 135 10.94 1.99 11.09
N ASP A 136 9.93 2.26 11.91
CA ASP A 136 9.78 1.66 13.22
C ASP A 136 9.06 0.30 13.08
N VAL A 137 9.33 -0.63 13.99
CA VAL A 137 8.62 -1.92 14.07
C VAL A 137 7.35 -1.76 14.90
N GLU A 138 6.22 -2.06 14.30
CA GLU A 138 4.90 -2.03 14.92
C GLU A 138 4.57 -3.37 15.59
N GLU A 139 3.73 -3.30 16.62
CA GLU A 139 3.23 -4.50 17.30
C GLU A 139 2.03 -5.06 16.55
N GLY A 140 2.08 -6.35 16.23
CA GLY A 140 0.99 -7.07 15.57
C GLY A 140 1.49 -8.03 14.50
N SER A 141 0.54 -8.53 13.72
CA SER A 141 0.73 -9.39 12.54
C SER A 141 0.16 -8.71 11.31
N LEU A 142 0.61 -9.12 10.12
CA LEU A 142 -0.02 -8.68 8.86
C LEU A 142 -1.54 -8.89 8.91
N PRO A 143 -2.36 -7.88 8.58
CA PRO A 143 -3.79 -8.05 8.53
C PRO A 143 -4.12 -9.07 7.44
N ALA A 144 -4.70 -10.20 7.87
CA ALA A 144 -5.27 -11.19 6.97
C ALA A 144 -6.19 -10.47 5.98
N GLU A 145 -6.03 -10.78 4.70
CA GLU A 145 -6.82 -10.16 3.63
C GLU A 145 -8.27 -10.59 3.77
N THR A 146 -9.03 -9.84 4.57
CA THR A 146 -10.48 -9.79 4.43
C THR A 146 -10.73 -8.93 3.21
N ALA A 147 -11.28 -9.56 2.17
CA ALA A 147 -11.73 -8.89 0.96
C ALA A 147 -12.58 -7.67 1.32
N ALA A 148 -12.24 -6.53 0.72
CA ALA A 148 -13.07 -5.34 0.53
C ALA A 148 -14.15 -5.05 1.60
N ALA A 149 -13.83 -4.22 2.58
CA ALA A 149 -14.83 -3.31 3.13
C ALA A 149 -14.85 -2.05 2.24
N SER A 150 -15.65 -2.07 1.18
CA SER A 150 -16.10 -0.85 0.52
C SER A 150 -16.94 -0.06 1.53
N ALA A 151 -16.34 0.89 2.23
CA ALA A 151 -17.08 1.91 2.95
C ALA A 151 -17.64 2.89 1.91
N ALA A 152 -18.76 2.53 1.27
CA ALA A 152 -19.69 3.51 0.76
C ALA A 152 -20.37 4.17 1.98
N PRO A 153 -20.61 5.49 1.98
CA PRO A 153 -21.41 6.12 3.01
C PRO A 153 -22.88 5.87 2.65
N GLU A 154 -23.58 5.02 3.40
CA GLU A 154 -25.04 4.97 3.31
C GLU A 154 -25.67 5.68 4.50
N ASP A 155 -26.41 6.69 4.09
CA ASP A 155 -27.25 7.64 4.76
C ASP A 155 -28.45 6.96 5.46
N THR A 156 -28.98 7.72 6.39
CA THR A 156 -30.05 7.57 7.37
C THR A 156 -31.30 6.74 7.03
N THR A 157 -32.01 6.43 8.14
CA THR A 157 -33.43 6.01 8.34
C THR A 157 -33.65 4.51 8.50
N GLY A 158 -34.46 4.01 9.42
CA GLY A 158 -35.35 4.59 10.42
C GLY A 158 -35.91 3.44 11.26
N GLY A 159 -36.24 3.71 12.52
CA GLY A 159 -36.71 2.69 13.46
C GLY A 159 -38.01 2.01 13.03
N THR A 160 -38.15 0.74 13.42
CA THR A 160 -39.44 0.08 13.62
C THR A 160 -39.30 -0.82 14.85
N PRO A 161 -40.20 -0.72 15.86
CA PRO A 161 -40.09 -1.46 17.11
C PRO A 161 -40.46 -2.95 16.96
N PRO A 162 -40.02 -3.82 17.89
CA PRO A 162 -40.31 -5.25 17.83
C PRO A 162 -41.77 -5.55 18.17
N ALA A 163 -42.40 -6.41 17.36
CA ALA A 163 -43.69 -7.01 17.68
C ALA A 163 -43.48 -8.21 18.62
N ASP A 164 -44.08 -8.11 19.80
CA ASP A 164 -44.36 -9.19 20.75
C ASP A 164 -45.15 -10.32 20.10
N THR A 165 -44.79 -11.57 20.39
CA THR A 165 -45.78 -12.63 20.58
C THR A 165 -45.24 -13.72 21.51
N SER A 166 -45.75 -13.71 22.74
CA SER A 166 -46.01 -14.88 23.60
C SER A 166 -46.49 -16.08 22.77
N GLY A 167 -46.07 -17.33 22.98
CA GLY A 167 -45.87 -18.09 24.21
C GLY A 167 -46.76 -19.34 24.10
N GLU A 168 -46.21 -20.55 24.23
CA GLU A 168 -46.93 -21.76 24.67
C GLU A 168 -45.91 -22.87 24.95
N SER A 169 -46.15 -23.63 26.01
CA SER A 169 -45.21 -24.54 26.67
C SER A 169 -45.56 -26.02 26.40
N ALA A 170 -44.56 -26.83 26.02
CA ALA A 170 -44.32 -28.27 26.33
C ALA A 170 -45.48 -29.31 26.11
N PRO A 171 -45.32 -30.65 26.35
CA PRO A 171 -44.12 -31.45 26.66
C PRO A 171 -43.98 -32.80 25.88
N SER A 172 -42.85 -33.48 26.15
CA SER A 172 -42.52 -34.94 26.12
C SER A 172 -43.48 -36.01 25.55
N GLU A 173 -42.95 -36.95 24.75
CA GLU A 173 -43.00 -38.41 25.03
C GLU A 173 -42.18 -39.24 24.00
N GLU A 174 -41.34 -40.15 24.51
CA GLU A 174 -40.81 -41.34 23.79
C GLU A 174 -41.97 -42.34 23.51
N PRO A 175 -41.84 -43.30 22.58
CA PRO A 175 -41.41 -44.65 23.02
C PRO A 175 -40.65 -45.51 21.97
N VAL A 176 -39.73 -46.32 22.51
CA VAL A 176 -39.56 -47.78 22.37
C VAL A 176 -39.70 -48.47 20.99
N ALA A 177 -38.67 -49.27 20.69
CA ALA A 177 -38.45 -50.18 19.57
C ALA A 177 -39.53 -51.25 19.32
N PRO A 178 -39.35 -52.01 18.22
CA PRO A 178 -39.01 -53.43 18.38
C PRO A 178 -37.63 -53.82 17.83
#